data_AF-A0A7Y4ZE92-F1
#
_entry.id   AF-A0A7Y4ZE92-F1
#
_cell.length_a   1.000
_cell.length_b   1.000
_cell.length_c   1.000
_cell.angle_alpha   90.00
_cell.angle_beta   90.00
_cell.angle_gamma   90.00
#
_symmetry.space_group_name_H-M   'P 1'
#
loop_
_entity.id
_entity.type
_entity.pdbx_description
1 polymer ?
#
loop_
_entity_poly.entity_id
_entity_poly.type
_entity_poly.pdbx_seq_one_letter_code
_entity_poly.pdbx_strand_id
1 'polypeptide(L)'
;MFFYSLPILFNDIQLVSPIECLLMAVAVFVALYISAPPPEQNWRQRPFDSFLLASWLGGVSLYWVFWPFFIFLNASLLTADLLAKAGTITVSTWDEIHFILLLTIVWWVVSIWRCSNNTQARFWAALARLATIAVLLEYSLKLLIRIDYPRIFFNCEDILLDYGSCF
;
A
#
# COMPACT_ATOMS: atom_id res chain seq x y z
N MET A 1 0.55 -7.21 -0.92
CA MET A 1 1.37 -6.17 -1.56
C MET A 1 2.48 -6.83 -2.31
N PHE A 2 2.82 -6.27 -3.47
CA PHE A 2 3.97 -6.61 -4.29
C PHE A 2 4.01 -8.04 -4.83
N PHE A 3 2.91 -8.79 -4.72
CA PHE A 3 2.88 -10.21 -5.10
C PHE A 3 3.15 -10.39 -6.59
N TYR A 4 2.60 -9.51 -7.43
CA TYR A 4 2.84 -9.51 -8.87
C TYR A 4 3.75 -8.37 -9.32
N SER A 5 3.69 -7.22 -8.66
CA SER A 5 4.41 -6.02 -9.08
C SER A 5 5.93 -6.17 -8.97
N LEU A 6 6.45 -6.73 -7.88
CA LEU A 6 7.91 -6.92 -7.72
C LEU A 6 8.49 -7.94 -8.71
N PRO A 7 7.89 -9.12 -8.92
CA PRO A 7 8.34 -10.02 -9.99
C PRO A 7 8.38 -9.35 -11.36
N ILE A 8 7.38 -8.53 -11.70
CA ILE A 8 7.35 -7.80 -12.98
C ILE A 8 8.48 -6.77 -13.04
N LEU A 9 8.68 -6.01 -11.96
CA LEU A 9 9.77 -5.03 -11.86
C LEU A 9 11.14 -5.67 -12.09
N PHE A 10 11.39 -6.85 -11.50
CA PHE A 10 12.70 -7.49 -11.55
C PHE A 10 12.94 -8.31 -12.81
N ASN A 11 11.92 -9.00 -13.33
CA ASN A 11 12.10 -9.91 -14.47
C ASN A 11 11.87 -9.20 -15.80
N ASP A 12 10.84 -8.35 -15.88
CA ASP A 12 10.40 -7.75 -17.14
C ASP A 12 10.98 -6.35 -17.34
N ILE A 13 10.86 -5.47 -16.33
CA ILE A 13 11.29 -4.07 -16.45
C ILE A 13 12.80 -3.93 -16.23
N GLN A 14 13.38 -4.72 -15.31
CA GLN A 14 14.81 -4.71 -14.93
C GLN A 14 15.33 -3.32 -14.51
N LEU A 15 14.46 -2.45 -13.98
CA LEU A 15 14.81 -1.08 -13.58
C LEU A 15 15.77 -1.05 -12.38
N VAL A 16 15.60 -1.98 -11.44
CA VAL A 16 16.35 -2.04 -10.20
C VAL A 16 16.59 -3.49 -9.82
N SER A 17 17.76 -3.80 -9.27
CA SER A 17 18.05 -5.15 -8.77
C SER A 17 17.37 -5.41 -7.42
N PRO A 18 17.09 -6.68 -7.06
CA PRO A 18 16.54 -7.01 -5.74
C PRO A 18 17.40 -6.50 -4.56
N ILE A 19 18.73 -6.48 -4.74
CA ILE A 19 19.68 -6.02 -3.74
C ILE A 19 19.60 -4.49 -3.58
N GLU A 20 19.56 -3.74 -4.67
CA GLU A 20 19.38 -2.28 -4.62
C GLU A 20 18.03 -1.91 -3.98
N CYS A 21 16.96 -2.63 -4.32
CA CYS A 21 15.65 -2.45 -3.70
C CYS A 21 15.70 -2.68 -2.18
N LEU A 22 16.38 -3.75 -1.72
CA LEU A 22 16.58 -4.02 -0.30
C LEU A 22 17.35 -2.89 0.39
N LEU A 23 18.46 -2.43 -0.22
CA LEU A 23 19.27 -1.34 0.33
C LEU A 23 18.48 -0.03 0.43
N MET A 24 17.67 0.29 -0.59
CA MET A 24 16.76 1.44 -0.55
C MET A 24 15.72 1.30 0.56
N ALA A 25 15.10 0.11 0.73
CA ALA A 25 14.14 -0.14 1.79
C ALA A 25 14.76 0.02 3.18
N VAL A 26 15.99 -0.48 3.38
CA VAL A 26 16.74 -0.31 4.63
C VAL A 26 17.07 1.17 4.88
N ALA A 27 17.54 1.90 3.87
CA ALA A 27 17.85 3.32 3.99
C ALA A 27 16.62 4.14 4.38
N VAL A 28 15.48 3.89 3.73
CA VAL A 28 14.19 4.52 4.07
C VAL A 28 13.76 4.12 5.48
N PHE A 29 13.89 2.85 5.87
CA PHE A 29 13.56 2.40 7.21
C PHE A 29 14.38 3.11 8.29
N VAL A 30 15.70 3.24 8.09
CA VAL A 30 16.58 3.96 9.01
C VAL A 30 16.17 5.42 9.13
N ALA A 31 15.87 6.10 8.01
CA ALA A 31 15.37 7.47 8.03
C ALA A 31 14.02 7.61 8.78
N LEU A 32 13.10 6.66 8.58
CA LEU A 32 11.83 6.61 9.29
C LEU A 32 12.00 6.31 10.77
N TYR A 33 12.96 5.46 11.13
CA TYR A 33 13.28 5.17 12.52
C TYR A 33 13.83 6.41 13.22
N ILE A 34 14.74 7.14 12.58
CA ILE A 34 15.32 8.39 13.14
C ILE A 34 14.28 9.52 13.21
N SER A 35 13.31 9.57 12.30
CA SER A 35 12.22 10.56 12.31
C SER A 35 10.99 10.13 13.11
N ALA A 36 10.93 8.87 13.56
CA ALA A 36 9.81 8.39 14.36
C ALA A 36 9.80 9.08 15.74
N PRO A 37 8.66 9.56 16.22
CA PRO A 37 8.55 10.16 17.54
C PRO A 37 8.80 9.10 18.64
N PRO A 38 9.32 9.51 19.82
CA PRO A 38 9.44 8.62 20.95
C PRO A 38 8.05 8.16 21.43
N PRO A 39 7.92 6.93 21.96
CA PRO A 39 6.66 6.43 22.48
C PRO A 39 6.21 7.25 23.69
N GLU A 40 4.93 7.62 23.74
CA GLU A 40 4.36 8.38 24.86
C GLU A 40 4.04 7.45 26.04
N GLN A 41 4.75 7.61 27.16
CA GLN A 41 4.64 6.72 28.34
C GLN A 41 3.27 6.78 29.04
N ASN A 42 2.57 7.93 28.97
CA ASN A 42 1.30 8.14 29.68
C ASN A 42 0.08 8.20 28.74
N TRP A 43 0.22 7.68 27.53
CA TRP A 43 -0.86 7.69 26.56
C TRP A 43 -2.05 6.87 27.07
N ARG A 44 -3.25 7.45 26.97
CA ARG A 44 -4.52 6.78 27.29
C ARG A 44 -5.39 6.74 26.05
N GLN A 45 -5.91 5.55 25.76
CA GLN A 45 -6.82 5.34 24.64
C GLN A 45 -8.11 6.14 24.84
N ARG A 46 -8.48 6.93 23.83
CA ARG A 46 -9.78 7.59 23.81
C ARG A 46 -10.89 6.57 23.54
N PRO A 47 -12.12 6.80 24.04
CA PRO A 47 -13.25 5.91 23.79
C PRO A 47 -13.51 5.74 22.28
N PHE A 48 -14.00 4.55 21.91
CA PHE A 48 -14.16 4.10 20.52
C PHE A 48 -15.39 4.66 19.80
N ASP A 49 -16.14 5.56 20.43
CA ASP A 49 -17.42 6.09 19.94
C ASP A 49 -17.35 6.64 18.50
N SER A 50 -16.17 7.10 18.07
CA SER A 50 -15.91 7.51 16.69
C SER A 50 -14.54 7.02 16.19
N PHE A 51 -14.33 5.71 16.07
CA PHE A 51 -13.03 5.12 15.71
C PHE A 51 -12.33 5.77 14.50
N LEU A 52 -13.05 6.06 13.40
CA LEU A 52 -12.44 6.68 12.22
C LEU A 52 -11.91 8.09 12.50
N LEU A 53 -12.69 8.91 13.20
CA LEU A 53 -12.30 10.27 13.57
C LEU A 53 -11.21 10.24 14.65
N ALA A 54 -11.35 9.38 15.66
CA ALA A 54 -10.37 9.21 16.72
C ALA A 54 -9.01 8.77 16.17
N SER A 55 -8.98 7.84 15.21
CA SER A 55 -7.75 7.40 14.54
C SER A 55 -7.14 8.52 13.70
N TRP A 56 -7.98 9.24 12.94
CA TRP A 56 -7.53 10.40 12.16
C TRP A 56 -6.96 11.52 13.03
N LEU A 57 -7.44 11.69 14.26
CA LEU A 57 -6.94 12.68 15.21
C LEU A 57 -5.74 12.19 16.04
N GLY A 58 -5.27 10.96 15.85
CA GLY A 58 -4.14 10.42 16.62
C GLY A 58 -4.51 9.92 18.02
N GLY A 59 -5.78 9.61 18.28
CA GLY A 59 -6.29 9.21 19.60
C GLY A 59 -6.34 7.69 19.87
N VAL A 60 -5.92 6.87 18.91
CA VAL A 60 -6.02 5.41 18.95
C VAL A 60 -4.63 4.79 18.91
N SER A 61 -4.46 3.59 19.48
CA SER A 61 -3.16 2.90 19.43
C SER A 61 -2.77 2.60 17.99
N LEU A 62 -1.47 2.66 17.68
CA LEU A 62 -0.97 2.33 16.35
C LEU A 62 -1.39 0.91 15.90
N TYR A 63 -1.38 -0.05 16.81
CA TYR A 63 -1.72 -1.45 16.52
C TYR A 63 -3.13 -1.61 15.92
N TRP A 64 -4.13 -1.00 16.59
CA TRP A 64 -5.53 -1.04 16.15
C TRP A 64 -5.78 -0.30 14.83
N VAL A 65 -5.03 0.75 14.53
CA VAL A 65 -5.13 1.47 13.26
C VAL A 65 -4.39 0.74 12.14
N PHE A 66 -3.30 0.04 12.47
CA PHE A 66 -2.46 -0.63 11.48
C PHE A 66 -3.10 -1.90 10.94
N TRP A 67 -3.33 -2.90 11.79
CA TRP A 67 -3.61 -4.27 11.34
C TRP A 67 -4.89 -4.43 10.52
N PRO A 68 -6.06 -3.91 10.95
CA PRO A 68 -7.30 -4.14 10.21
C PRO A 68 -7.23 -3.60 8.78
N PHE A 69 -6.72 -2.37 8.62
CA PHE A 69 -6.58 -1.74 7.31
C PHE A 69 -5.47 -2.35 6.48
N PHE A 70 -4.35 -2.73 7.11
CA PHE A 70 -3.27 -3.41 6.40
C PHE A 70 -3.76 -4.73 5.81
N ILE A 71 -4.46 -5.56 6.59
CA ILE A 71 -5.01 -6.83 6.13
C ILE A 71 -6.05 -6.60 5.04
N PHE A 72 -7.02 -5.72 5.29
CA PHE A 72 -8.08 -5.39 4.33
C PHE A 72 -7.49 -4.94 2.99
N LEU A 73 -6.60 -3.95 3.00
CA LEU A 73 -5.98 -3.40 1.81
C LEU A 73 -5.18 -4.45 1.04
N ASN A 74 -4.36 -5.25 1.73
CA ASN A 74 -3.57 -6.29 1.08
C ASN A 74 -4.45 -7.39 0.48
N ALA A 75 -5.53 -7.78 1.16
CA ALA A 75 -6.49 -8.75 0.65
C ALA A 75 -7.24 -8.21 -0.57
N SER A 76 -7.71 -6.97 -0.53
CA SER A 76 -8.38 -6.31 -1.66
C SER A 76 -7.45 -6.19 -2.87
N LEU A 77 -6.20 -5.74 -2.69
CA LEU A 77 -5.23 -5.63 -3.79
C LEU A 77 -4.91 -6.99 -4.41
N LEU A 78 -4.66 -8.01 -3.58
CA LEU A 78 -4.37 -9.35 -4.07
C LEU A 78 -5.57 -9.94 -4.84
N THR A 79 -6.78 -9.74 -4.32
CA THR A 79 -8.01 -10.23 -4.95
C THR A 79 -8.25 -9.53 -6.29
N ALA A 80 -8.12 -8.20 -6.34
CA ALA A 80 -8.25 -7.44 -7.59
C ALA A 80 -7.25 -7.91 -8.65
N ASP A 81 -5.99 -8.14 -8.24
CA ASP A 81 -4.95 -8.62 -9.15
C ASP A 81 -5.20 -10.04 -9.65
N LEU A 82 -5.65 -10.94 -8.77
CA LEU A 82 -6.02 -12.31 -9.16
C LEU A 82 -7.19 -12.32 -10.14
N LEU A 83 -8.22 -11.53 -9.86
CA LEU A 83 -9.41 -11.44 -10.71
C LEU A 83 -9.06 -10.85 -12.09
N ALA A 84 -8.22 -9.82 -12.14
CA ALA A 84 -7.75 -9.23 -13.39
C ALA A 84 -6.93 -10.22 -14.21
N LYS A 85 -5.97 -10.92 -13.59
CA LYS A 85 -5.17 -11.95 -14.27
C LYS A 85 -5.98 -13.14 -14.73
N ALA A 86 -7.07 -13.46 -14.04
CA ALA A 86 -8.00 -14.50 -14.45
C ALA A 86 -8.96 -14.06 -15.58
N GLY A 87 -8.90 -12.79 -16.02
CA GLY A 87 -9.83 -12.24 -17.03
C GLY A 87 -11.27 -12.15 -16.53
N THR A 88 -11.47 -12.11 -15.21
CA THR A 88 -12.82 -12.06 -14.60
C THR A 88 -13.33 -10.63 -14.40
N ILE A 89 -12.42 -9.65 -14.42
CA ILE A 89 -12.72 -8.21 -14.38
C ILE A 89 -11.94 -7.50 -15.47
N THR A 90 -12.51 -6.42 -16.02
CA THR A 90 -11.87 -5.61 -17.06
C THR A 90 -10.81 -4.67 -16.47
N VAL A 91 -10.01 -4.04 -17.34
CA VAL A 91 -9.02 -3.03 -16.91
C VAL A 91 -9.72 -1.86 -16.22
N SER A 92 -10.84 -1.39 -16.78
CA SER A 92 -11.68 -0.35 -16.19
C SER A 92 -12.16 -0.70 -14.76
N THR A 93 -12.70 -1.90 -14.53
CA THR A 93 -13.12 -2.31 -13.18
C THR A 93 -11.94 -2.44 -12.22
N TRP A 94 -10.79 -2.91 -12.70
CA TRP A 94 -9.56 -2.95 -11.90
C TRP A 94 -9.13 -1.54 -11.47
N ASP A 95 -9.22 -0.54 -12.36
CA ASP A 95 -8.93 0.86 -12.06
C ASP A 95 -9.90 1.45 -11.02
N GLU A 96 -11.20 1.17 -11.16
CA GLU A 96 -12.23 1.61 -10.21
C GLU A 96 -11.95 1.09 -8.79
N ILE A 97 -11.58 -0.19 -8.66
CA ILE A 97 -11.21 -0.78 -7.36
C ILE A 97 -10.02 -0.02 -6.75
N HIS A 98 -8.98 0.24 -7.55
CA HIS A 98 -7.79 0.97 -7.07
C HIS A 98 -8.13 2.41 -6.68
N PHE A 99 -9.02 3.07 -7.42
CA PHE A 99 -9.48 4.42 -7.15
C PHE A 99 -10.28 4.52 -5.84
N ILE A 100 -11.20 3.58 -5.59
CA ILE A 100 -11.97 3.51 -4.34
C ILE A 100 -11.03 3.32 -3.14
N LEU A 101 -10.06 2.41 -3.28
CA LEU A 101 -9.08 2.11 -2.23
C LEU A 101 -8.12 3.29 -1.97
N LEU A 102 -7.90 4.20 -2.93
CA LEU A 102 -7.02 5.36 -2.76
C LEU A 102 -7.46 6.25 -1.59
N LEU A 103 -8.75 6.48 -1.42
CA LEU A 103 -9.27 7.28 -0.29
C LEU A 103 -8.97 6.59 1.05
N THR A 104 -9.16 5.27 1.11
CA THR A 104 -8.84 4.46 2.29
C THR A 104 -7.34 4.52 2.60
N ILE A 105 -6.48 4.52 1.58
CA ILE A 105 -5.03 4.65 1.72
C ILE A 105 -4.67 6.00 2.31
N VAL A 106 -5.19 7.09 1.74
CA VAL A 106 -4.92 8.45 2.26
C VAL A 106 -5.31 8.54 3.73
N TRP A 107 -6.50 8.03 4.07
CA TRP A 107 -6.96 7.97 5.44
C TRP A 107 -6.05 7.14 6.35
N TRP A 108 -5.63 5.98 5.88
CA TRP A 108 -4.78 5.08 6.64
C TRP A 108 -3.38 5.68 6.84
N VAL A 109 -2.77 6.25 5.81
CA VAL A 109 -1.49 6.96 5.87
C VAL A 109 -1.56 8.05 6.94
N VAL A 110 -2.52 8.98 6.84
CA VAL A 110 -2.64 10.08 7.82
C VAL A 110 -2.80 9.55 9.25
N SER A 111 -3.64 8.52 9.44
CA SER A 111 -3.90 7.92 10.75
C SER A 111 -2.66 7.24 11.32
N ILE A 112 -1.88 6.50 10.51
CA ILE A 112 -0.62 5.87 10.94
C ILE A 112 0.41 6.92 11.38
N TRP A 113 0.55 7.99 10.60
CA TRP A 113 1.52 9.04 10.91
C TRP A 113 1.17 9.78 12.21
N ARG A 114 -0.12 10.05 12.44
CA ARG A 114 -0.61 10.71 13.67
C ARG A 114 -0.61 9.78 14.89
N CYS A 115 -0.91 8.50 14.71
CA CYS A 115 -0.88 7.50 15.79
C CYS A 115 0.52 6.92 16.06
N SER A 116 1.57 7.40 15.38
CA SER A 116 2.93 6.86 15.50
C SER A 116 3.51 6.96 16.92
N ASN A 117 3.07 7.91 17.74
CA ASN A 117 3.50 8.03 19.14
C ASN A 117 2.82 7.00 20.06
N ASN A 118 1.68 6.45 19.64
CA ASN A 118 0.79 5.63 20.45
C ASN A 118 1.17 4.15 20.31
N THR A 119 2.44 3.84 20.58
CA THR A 119 3.01 2.50 20.48
C THR A 119 3.99 2.26 21.62
N GLN A 120 4.31 1.00 21.92
CA GLN A 120 5.28 0.66 22.96
C GLN A 120 6.73 0.86 22.52
N ALA A 121 7.02 0.74 21.22
CA ALA A 121 8.37 0.86 20.70
C ALA A 121 8.41 1.66 19.40
N ARG A 122 9.41 2.53 19.30
CA ARG A 122 9.71 3.36 18.12
C ARG A 122 9.87 2.54 16.84
N PHE A 123 10.40 1.31 16.98
CA PHE A 123 10.56 0.37 15.87
C PHE A 123 9.23 0.07 15.16
N TRP A 124 8.15 -0.13 15.90
CA TRP A 124 6.82 -0.40 15.33
C TRP A 124 6.26 0.80 14.57
N ALA A 125 6.50 2.01 15.05
CA ALA A 125 6.11 3.24 14.34
C ALA A 125 6.85 3.36 13.00
N ALA A 126 8.15 3.11 12.99
CA ALA A 126 8.96 3.14 11.77
C ALA A 126 8.49 2.09 10.76
N LEU A 127 8.19 0.87 11.22
CA LEU A 127 7.73 -0.22 10.37
C LEU A 127 6.33 0.06 9.80
N ALA A 128 5.41 0.61 10.60
CA ALA A 128 4.09 1.02 10.12
C ALA A 128 4.19 2.16 9.08
N ARG A 129 5.06 3.16 9.29
CA ARG A 129 5.31 4.21 8.31
C ARG A 129 5.93 3.65 7.02
N LEU A 130 6.88 2.72 7.14
CA LEU A 130 7.49 2.06 5.98
C LEU A 130 6.41 1.34 5.16
N ALA A 131 5.50 0.61 5.83
CA ALA A 131 4.39 -0.06 5.16
C ALA A 131 3.47 0.92 4.41
N THR A 132 3.18 2.10 4.98
CA THR A 132 2.39 3.13 4.26
C THR A 132 3.10 3.65 3.01
N ILE A 133 4.41 3.90 3.08
CA ILE A 133 5.21 4.30 1.91
C ILE A 133 5.24 3.18 0.87
N ALA A 134 5.41 1.95 1.34
CA ALA A 134 5.45 0.78 0.48
C ALA A 134 4.10 0.59 -0.26
N VAL A 135 2.95 0.85 0.36
CA VAL A 135 1.64 0.85 -0.33
C VAL A 135 1.59 1.89 -1.45
N LEU A 136 2.12 3.10 -1.20
CA LEU A 136 2.17 4.14 -2.23
C LEU A 136 3.06 3.73 -3.41
N LEU A 137 4.22 3.11 -3.12
CA LEU A 137 5.11 2.57 -4.14
C LEU A 137 4.46 1.44 -4.95
N GLU A 138 3.72 0.54 -4.28
CA GLU A 138 2.92 -0.50 -4.96
C GLU A 138 1.93 0.14 -5.93
N TYR A 139 1.22 1.20 -5.53
CA TYR A 139 0.29 1.91 -6.41
C TYR A 139 0.99 2.56 -7.60
N SER A 140 2.12 3.23 -7.36
CA SER A 140 2.92 3.83 -8.44
C SER A 140 3.41 2.77 -9.43
N LEU A 141 3.87 1.62 -8.93
CA LEU A 141 4.35 0.53 -9.75
C LEU A 141 3.22 -0.11 -10.56
N LYS A 142 2.04 -0.30 -9.96
CA LYS A 142 0.85 -0.78 -10.65
C LYS A 142 0.38 0.17 -11.76
N LEU A 143 0.42 1.48 -11.50
CA LEU A 143 0.10 2.49 -12.51
C LEU A 143 1.11 2.48 -13.67
N LEU A 144 2.41 2.30 -13.37
CA LEU A 144 3.44 2.12 -14.39
C LEU A 144 3.19 0.85 -15.22
N ILE A 145 2.93 -0.29 -14.58
CA ILE A 145 2.62 -1.56 -15.27
C ILE A 145 1.38 -1.41 -16.16
N ARG A 146 0.34 -0.70 -15.69
CA ARG A 146 -0.87 -0.44 -16.48
C ARG A 146 -0.57 0.36 -17.75
N ILE A 147 0.27 1.39 -17.68
CA ILE A 147 0.55 2.28 -18.81
C ILE A 147 1.54 1.63 -19.79
N ASP A 148 2.67 1.14 -19.27
CA ASP A 148 3.80 0.72 -20.10
C ASP A 148 3.79 -0.79 -20.42
N TYR A 149 3.15 -1.61 -19.57
CA TYR A 149 3.19 -3.07 -19.66
C TYR A 149 1.82 -3.76 -19.49
N PRO A 150 0.73 -3.25 -20.11
CA PRO A 150 -0.61 -3.79 -19.88
C PRO A 150 -0.75 -5.27 -20.22
N ARG A 151 -0.02 -5.75 -21.24
CA ARG A 151 -0.04 -7.14 -21.72
C ARG A 151 0.53 -8.16 -20.73
N ILE A 152 1.37 -7.73 -19.78
CA ILE A 152 1.96 -8.64 -18.78
C ILE A 152 0.91 -9.01 -17.72
N PHE A 153 -0.10 -8.15 -17.57
CA PHE A 153 -1.05 -8.22 -16.47
C PHE A 153 -2.49 -8.53 -16.91
N PHE A 154 -2.90 -8.04 -18.08
CA PHE A 154 -4.25 -8.19 -18.62
C PHE A 154 -4.26 -9.04 -19.90
N ASN A 155 -5.37 -9.74 -20.15
CA ASN A 155 -5.56 -10.52 -21.37
C ASN A 155 -5.77 -9.60 -22.58
N CYS A 156 -5.38 -10.06 -23.78
CA CYS A 156 -5.55 -9.27 -25.00
C CYS A 156 -7.02 -8.89 -25.27
N GLU A 157 -7.98 -9.74 -24.91
CA GLU A 157 -9.40 -9.47 -25.11
C GLU A 157 -9.86 -8.25 -24.29
N ASP A 158 -9.43 -8.16 -23.03
CA ASP A 158 -9.74 -7.03 -22.14
C ASP A 158 -9.05 -5.75 -22.61
N ILE A 159 -7.78 -5.84 -23.04
CA ILE A 159 -7.04 -4.70 -23.59
C ILE A 159 -7.68 -4.21 -24.89
N LEU A 160 -8.14 -5.11 -25.75
CA LEU A 160 -8.78 -4.75 -27.02
C LEU A 160 -10.14 -4.08 -26.81
N LEU A 161 -10.89 -4.47 -25.78
CA LEU A 161 -12.15 -3.82 -25.41
C LEU A 161 -11.94 -2.39 -24.88
N ASP A 162 -10.93 -2.17 -24.04
CA ASP A 162 -10.70 -0.85 -23.40
C ASP A 162 -9.82 0.09 -24.23
N TYR A 163 -8.82 -0.42 -24.97
CA TYR A 163 -7.85 0.39 -25.72
C TYR A 163 -7.98 0.26 -27.24
N GLY A 164 -8.89 -0.59 -27.74
CA GLY A 164 -9.11 -0.78 -29.19
C GLY A 164 -7.95 -1.43 -29.94
N SER A 165 -6.89 -1.85 -29.25
CA SER A 165 -5.71 -2.49 -29.83
C SER A 165 -5.04 -3.40 -28.81
N CYS A 166 -4.53 -4.56 -29.24
CA CYS A 166 -3.62 -5.39 -28.45
C CYS A 166 -2.21 -5.36 -29.06
N PHE A 167 -1.70 -4.16 -29.38
CA PHE A 167 -0.38 -3.92 -29.96
C PHE A 167 0.53 -3.14 -29.01
#